data_AF-A0A9P9FS41-F1
#
_entry.id   AF-A0A9P9FS41-F1
#
_cell.length_a   1.000
_cell.length_b   1.000
_cell.length_c   1.000
_cell.angle_alpha   90.00
_cell.angle_beta   90.00
_cell.angle_gamma   90.00
#
_symmetry.space_group_name_H-M   'P 1'
#
loop_
_entity.id
_entity.type
_entity.pdbx_description
1 polymer ?
#
loop_
_entity_poly.entity_id
_entity_poly.type
_entity_poly.pdbx_seq_one_letter_code
_entity_poly.pdbx_strand_id
1 'polypeptide(L)'
;TYLNIDAKSGFAPPEWRSYIGTVVVARKDMKPLVPHHLEGVWMYCDRILDLFGEGEGVLRSLYNRQAFEEWWKDYYEEQKEFRLRNGGEKDPHNWRAVMSPYE
;
A
#
# COMPACT_ATOMS: atom_id res chain seq x y z
N THR A 1 8.04 -1.39 -13.19
CA THR A 1 6.83 -0.55 -13.09
C THR A 1 6.76 0.00 -11.70
N TYR A 2 7.26 1.22 -11.51
CA TYR A 2 6.88 2.01 -10.35
C TYR A 2 5.37 2.21 -10.45
N LEU A 3 4.69 2.15 -9.30
CA LEU A 3 3.24 2.27 -9.13
C LEU A 3 2.62 3.19 -10.19
N ASN A 4 1.44 2.81 -10.71
CA ASN A 4 0.71 3.45 -11.84
C ASN A 4 0.27 4.92 -11.59
N ILE A 5 1.02 5.67 -10.79
CA ILE A 5 0.82 7.05 -10.39
C ILE A 5 1.93 7.87 -11.05
N ASP A 6 1.59 8.72 -12.00
CA ASP A 6 2.52 9.75 -12.46
C ASP A 6 2.77 10.75 -11.33
N ALA A 7 4.04 10.96 -11.00
CA ALA A 7 4.45 11.81 -9.88
C ALA A 7 4.16 13.32 -10.08
N LYS A 8 3.54 13.73 -11.19
CA LYS A 8 3.14 15.12 -11.47
C LYS A 8 1.63 15.30 -11.58
N SER A 9 0.91 14.29 -12.03
CA SER A 9 -0.52 14.39 -12.30
C SER A 9 -1.35 13.44 -11.45
N GLY A 10 -0.72 12.46 -10.79
CA GLY A 10 -1.42 11.38 -10.08
C GLY A 10 -2.00 10.32 -11.01
N PHE A 11 -2.07 10.58 -12.32
CA PHE A 11 -2.71 9.69 -13.29
C PHE A 11 -1.69 8.83 -14.04
N ALA A 12 -2.03 7.58 -14.33
CA ALA A 12 -1.28 6.82 -15.32
C ALA A 12 -1.21 7.58 -16.67
N PRO A 13 -0.10 7.47 -17.44
CA PRO A 13 -0.04 7.99 -18.81
C PRO A 13 -1.20 7.46 -19.65
N PRO A 14 -1.76 8.24 -20.60
CA PRO A 14 -2.91 7.83 -21.42
C PRO A 14 -2.78 6.44 -22.05
N GLU A 15 -1.59 6.10 -22.54
CA GLU A 15 -1.23 4.80 -23.11
C GLU A 15 -1.42 3.62 -22.14
N TRP A 16 -1.43 3.87 -20.83
CA TRP A 16 -1.58 2.86 -19.78
C TRP A 16 -2.97 2.88 -19.14
N ARG A 17 -3.84 3.84 -19.48
CA ARG A 17 -5.20 3.94 -18.92
C ARG A 17 -6.16 2.89 -19.48
N SER A 18 -5.88 2.35 -20.66
CA SER A 18 -6.80 1.45 -21.38
C SER A 18 -6.46 -0.03 -21.28
N TYR A 19 -5.34 -0.39 -20.64
CA TYR A 19 -4.87 -1.77 -20.55
C TYR A 19 -4.34 -2.06 -19.13
N ILE A 20 -5.23 -2.54 -18.26
CA ILE A 20 -4.84 -3.07 -16.95
C ILE A 20 -4.23 -4.47 -17.19
N GLY A 21 -2.91 -4.56 -17.07
CA GLY A 21 -2.19 -5.83 -17.17
C GLY A 21 -2.01 -6.53 -15.83
N THR A 22 -1.64 -7.81 -15.87
CA THR A 22 -1.20 -8.55 -14.68
C THR A 22 0.16 -8.05 -14.22
N VAL A 23 0.31 -7.79 -12.92
CA VAL A 23 1.60 -7.47 -12.30
C VAL A 23 2.08 -8.60 -11.40
N VAL A 24 3.38 -8.85 -11.40
CA VAL A 24 4.04 -9.75 -10.45
C VAL A 24 4.75 -8.88 -9.42
N VAL A 25 4.45 -9.11 -8.14
CA VAL A 25 5.10 -8.42 -7.02
C VAL A 25 5.93 -9.43 -6.24
N ALA A 26 7.19 -9.09 -6.00
CA ALA A 26 8.12 -9.90 -5.25
C ALA A 26 8.89 -9.04 -4.26
N ARG A 27 9.19 -9.58 -3.09
CA ARG A 27 10.07 -8.93 -2.12
C ARG A 27 11.51 -9.03 -2.59
N LYS A 28 12.28 -7.95 -2.38
CA LYS A 28 13.72 -7.91 -2.69
C LYS A 28 14.52 -8.97 -1.92
N ASP A 29 14.09 -9.30 -0.70
CA ASP A 29 14.73 -10.30 0.16
C ASP A 29 14.29 -11.75 -0.14
N MET A 30 13.46 -11.95 -1.17
CA MET A 30 12.91 -13.26 -1.58
C MET A 30 12.12 -13.99 -0.49
N LYS A 31 11.79 -13.33 0.62
CA LYS A 31 10.91 -13.90 1.63
C LYS A 31 9.47 -13.93 1.12
N PRO A 32 8.58 -14.74 1.73
CA PRO A 32 7.16 -14.72 1.40
C PRO A 32 6.58 -13.30 1.52
N LEU A 33 5.91 -12.86 0.46
CA LEU A 33 5.07 -11.68 0.47
C LEU A 33 3.68 -12.11 0.94
N VAL A 34 3.31 -11.73 2.16
CA VAL A 34 1.95 -12.02 2.64
C VAL A 34 0.96 -11.04 2.00
N PRO A 35 -0.31 -11.44 1.79
CA PRO A 35 -1.31 -10.57 1.17
C PRO A 35 -1.45 -9.19 1.84
N HIS A 36 -1.14 -9.11 3.13
CA HIS A 36 -1.30 -7.92 3.96
C HIS A 36 -0.24 -6.86 3.65
N HIS A 37 0.97 -7.30 3.30
CA HIS A 37 2.01 -6.39 2.84
C HIS A 37 1.62 -5.78 1.49
N LEU A 38 1.00 -6.56 0.61
CA LEU A 38 0.49 -6.07 -0.67
C LEU A 38 -0.69 -5.13 -0.48
N GLU A 39 -1.63 -5.46 0.43
CA GLU A 39 -2.75 -4.59 0.82
C GLU A 39 -2.23 -3.25 1.33
N GLY A 40 -1.21 -3.25 2.20
CA GLY A 40 -0.56 -2.04 2.68
C GLY A 40 0.00 -1.14 1.60
N VAL A 41 0.73 -1.73 0.66
CA VAL A 41 1.26 -0.98 -0.50
C VAL A 41 0.12 -0.41 -1.32
N TRP A 42 -0.96 -1.19 -1.55
CA TRP A 42 -2.10 -0.73 -2.32
C TRP A 42 -2.84 0.42 -1.62
N MET A 43 -3.15 0.30 -0.33
CA MET A 43 -3.84 1.32 0.45
C MET A 43 -3.03 2.62 0.58
N TYR A 44 -1.70 2.54 0.63
CA TYR A 44 -0.87 3.74 0.60
C TYR A 44 -0.97 4.48 -0.73
N CYS A 45 -1.07 3.73 -1.83
CA CYS A 45 -1.24 4.31 -3.15
C CYS A 45 -2.63 4.92 -3.32
N ASP A 46 -3.65 4.26 -2.77
CA ASP A 46 -5.02 4.78 -2.70
C ASP A 46 -5.06 6.13 -1.97
N ARG A 47 -4.46 6.21 -0.77
CA ARG A 47 -4.31 7.47 -0.03
C ARG A 47 -3.66 8.58 -0.87
N ILE A 48 -2.58 8.27 -1.59
CA ILE A 48 -1.91 9.25 -2.44
C ILE A 48 -2.86 9.75 -3.55
N LEU A 49 -3.63 8.85 -4.15
CA LEU A 49 -4.58 9.17 -5.21
C LEU A 49 -5.76 10.00 -4.70
N ASP A 50 -6.26 9.72 -3.49
CA ASP A 50 -7.31 10.51 -2.84
C ASP A 50 -6.87 11.96 -2.67
N LEU A 51 -5.64 12.19 -2.19
CA LEU A 51 -5.09 13.54 -2.03
C LEU A 51 -4.96 14.29 -3.36
N PHE A 52 -4.69 13.58 -4.47
CA PHE A 52 -4.78 14.18 -5.81
C PHE A 52 -6.23 14.57 -6.16
N GLY A 53 -7.21 13.71 -5.84
CA GLY A 53 -8.63 13.97 -6.07
C GLY A 53 -9.19 15.13 -5.26
N GLU A 54 -8.65 15.38 -4.07
CA GLU A 54 -9.03 16.49 -3.18
C GLU A 54 -8.40 17.84 -3.57
N GLY A 55 -7.49 17.84 -4.53
CA GLY A 55 -6.86 19.06 -5.04
C GLY A 55 -5.60 19.49 -4.27
N GLU A 56 -5.06 18.65 -3.39
CA GLU A 56 -3.75 18.91 -2.74
C GLU A 56 -2.58 18.88 -3.74
N GLY A 57 -2.82 18.34 -4.93
CA GLY A 57 -1.85 18.32 -6.02
C GLY A 57 -0.69 17.35 -5.75
N VAL A 58 0.51 17.71 -6.20
CA VAL A 58 1.66 16.82 -6.21
C VAL A 58 2.32 16.72 -4.84
N LEU A 59 2.01 15.67 -4.09
CA LEU A 59 2.62 15.39 -2.78
C LEU A 59 3.87 14.51 -2.92
N ARG A 60 4.92 15.04 -3.55
CA ARG A 60 6.24 14.36 -3.65
C ARG A 60 6.82 13.97 -2.29
N SER A 61 6.44 14.66 -1.23
CA SER A 61 6.77 14.34 0.16
C SER A 61 6.27 12.97 0.62
N LEU A 62 5.34 12.34 -0.11
CA LEU A 62 4.84 10.99 0.17
C LEU A 62 5.59 9.91 -0.64
N TYR A 63 6.42 10.28 -1.62
CA TYR A 63 7.14 9.31 -2.47
C TYR A 63 8.48 8.90 -1.87
N ASN A 64 8.47 8.58 -0.59
CA ASN A 64 9.67 8.10 0.08
C ASN A 64 9.30 7.09 1.17
N ARG A 65 10.32 6.35 1.57
CA ARG A 65 10.20 5.27 2.55
C ARG A 65 9.70 5.77 3.90
N GLN A 66 10.17 6.92 4.38
CA GLN A 66 9.82 7.44 5.69
C GLN A 66 8.32 7.74 5.78
N ALA A 67 7.77 8.42 4.78
CA ALA A 67 6.34 8.73 4.73
C ALA A 67 5.45 7.47 4.69
N PHE A 68 5.90 6.41 4.01
CA PHE A 68 5.23 5.12 4.03
C PHE A 68 5.30 4.47 5.41
N GLU A 69 6.48 4.42 6.04
CA GLU A 69 6.68 3.78 7.34
C GLU A 69 5.94 4.50 8.47
N GLU A 70 5.85 5.83 8.42
CA GLU A 70 5.05 6.62 9.35
C GLU A 70 3.56 6.28 9.22
N TRP A 71 3.02 6.32 8.00
CA TRP A 71 1.63 5.94 7.74
C TRP A 71 1.32 4.48 8.09
N TRP A 72 2.25 3.57 7.79
CA TRP A 72 2.08 2.14 7.99
C TRP A 72 1.88 1.79 9.47
N LYS A 73 2.54 2.51 10.38
CA LYS A 73 2.37 2.30 11.83
C LYS A 73 0.92 2.53 12.26
N ASP A 74 0.33 3.62 11.81
CA ASP A 74 -1.04 3.98 12.15
C ASP A 74 -2.03 3.01 11.49
N TYR A 75 -1.85 2.77 10.18
CA TYR A 75 -2.68 1.84 9.41
C TYR A 75 -2.64 0.41 9.99
N TYR A 76 -1.47 -0.06 10.41
CA TYR A 76 -1.29 -1.37 11.02
C TYR A 76 -2.10 -1.51 12.32
N GLU A 77 -2.05 -0.50 13.21
CA GLU A 77 -2.81 -0.54 14.46
C GLU A 77 -4.33 -0.47 14.21
N GLU A 78 -4.78 0.38 13.28
CA GLU A 78 -6.18 0.45 12.87
C GLU A 78 -6.70 -0.90 12.33
N GLN A 79 -5.96 -1.54 11.42
CA GLN A 79 -6.35 -2.83 10.85
C GLN A 79 -6.37 -3.93 11.90
N LYS A 80 -5.40 -3.92 12.81
CA LYS A 80 -5.32 -4.86 13.93
C LYS A 80 -6.53 -4.70 14.83
N GLU A 81 -6.92 -3.49 15.25
CA GLU A 81 -8.12 -3.27 16.07
C GLU A 81 -9.41 -3.68 15.35
N PHE A 82 -9.58 -3.28 14.10
CA PHE A 82 -10.77 -3.58 13.31
C PHE A 82 -10.95 -5.08 13.08
N ARG A 83 -9.87 -5.81 12.74
CA ARG A 83 -9.93 -7.24 12.43
C ARG A 83 -9.88 -8.13 13.68
N LEU A 84 -9.30 -7.67 14.79
CA LEU A 84 -9.43 -8.33 16.10
C LEU A 84 -10.87 -8.42 16.58
N ARG A 85 -11.70 -7.42 16.25
CA ARG A 85 -13.14 -7.47 16.53
C ARG A 85 -13.89 -8.48 15.67
N ASN A 86 -13.31 -8.92 14.55
CA ASN A 86 -13.98 -9.69 13.50
C ASN A 86 -13.38 -11.09 13.25
N GLY A 87 -12.27 -11.49 13.89
CA GLY A 87 -11.51 -12.72 13.57
C GLY A 87 -11.21 -13.63 14.77
N GLY A 88 -11.36 -14.95 14.58
CA GLY A 88 -11.04 -16.00 15.57
C GLY A 88 -9.69 -16.70 15.32
N GLU A 89 -9.27 -17.53 16.28
CA GLU A 89 -7.94 -18.16 16.46
C GLU A 89 -7.34 -18.94 15.24
N LYS A 90 -8.11 -19.16 14.17
CA LYS A 90 -7.70 -19.90 12.96
C LYS A 90 -7.55 -19.02 11.71
N ASP A 91 -7.51 -17.71 11.87
CA ASP A 91 -7.49 -16.78 10.74
C ASP A 91 -6.14 -16.82 9.98
N PRO A 92 -6.10 -17.24 8.69
CA PRO A 92 -4.92 -17.11 7.84
C PRO A 92 -4.51 -15.64 7.59
N HIS A 93 -5.33 -14.67 8.03
CA HIS A 93 -5.10 -13.24 7.99
C HIS A 93 -4.66 -12.63 9.34
N ASN A 94 -3.89 -13.40 10.13
CA ASN A 94 -3.41 -12.95 11.43
C ASN A 94 -2.40 -11.79 11.33
N TRP A 95 -2.93 -10.56 11.38
CA TRP A 95 -2.18 -9.31 11.34
C TRP A 95 -1.16 -9.17 12.49
N ARG A 96 -1.30 -9.95 13.59
CA ARG A 96 -0.33 -9.95 14.71
C ARG A 96 1.06 -10.47 14.32
N ALA A 97 1.17 -11.22 13.22
CA ALA A 97 2.44 -11.75 12.72
C ALA A 97 3.05 -10.87 11.59
N VAL A 98 2.35 -9.80 11.19
CA VAL A 98 2.79 -8.92 10.10
C VAL A 98 3.77 -7.90 10.67
N MET A 99 5.03 -8.30 10.79
CA MET A 99 6.12 -7.34 11.00
C MET A 99 6.24 -6.40 9.80
N SER A 100 6.90 -5.26 9.99
CA SER A 100 7.23 -4.37 8.88
C SER A 100 7.85 -5.19 7.74
N PRO A 101 7.50 -4.96 6.46
CA PRO A 101 8.16 -5.62 5.34
C PRO A 101 9.69 -5.39 5.32
N TYR A 102 10.18 -4.46 6.15
CA TYR A 102 11.58 -4.04 6.25
C TYR A 102 12.26 -4.42 7.59
N GLU A 103 11.57 -5.16 8.47
CA GLU A 103 12.17 -5.86 9.63
C GLU A 103 12.58 -7.30 9.25
#